data_AF-A0A9D1II80-F1
#
_entry.id   AF-A0A9D1II80-F1
#
_cell.length_a   1.000
_cell.length_b   1.000
_cell.length_c   1.000
_cell.angle_alpha   90.00
_cell.angle_beta   90.00
_cell.angle_gamma   90.00
#
_symmetry.space_group_name_H-M   'P 1'
#
loop_
_entity.id
_entity.type
_entity.pdbx_description
1 polymer ?
#
loop_
_entity_poly.entity_id
_entity_poly.type
_entity_poly.pdbx_seq_one_letter_code
_entity_poly.pdbx_strand_id
1 'polypeptide(L)'
;MKKSDIPVVCIIYAIAIVFLIMTLNLPEAAQVYPMVLISALIFVNTLYLIRTFLKYRQDHRIENDYPIVFSGFLPMQFFGVFLSVAGYLVLMYFCGYYVATVVYLAGSLMFLKVPVRFNLMTVVVMVVMVAVVFSYFLKVPLPAGLLFE
;
A
#
# COMPACT_ATOMS: atom_id res chain seq x y z
N MET A 1 -7.73 12.40 -23.36
CA MET A 1 -7.34 11.23 -22.54
C MET A 1 -5.83 11.18 -22.45
N LYS A 2 -5.26 10.81 -21.31
CA LYS A 2 -3.82 10.62 -21.16
C LYS A 2 -3.43 9.21 -21.57
N LYS A 3 -2.21 9.04 -22.06
CA LYS A 3 -1.69 7.72 -22.47
C LYS A 3 -1.59 6.75 -21.29
N SER A 4 -1.35 7.27 -20.08
CA SER A 4 -1.30 6.48 -18.85
C SER A 4 -2.67 6.03 -18.31
N ASP A 5 -3.78 6.68 -18.69
CA ASP A 5 -5.10 6.48 -18.06
C ASP A 5 -5.56 5.01 -18.14
N ILE A 6 -5.56 4.43 -19.35
CA ILE A 6 -6.07 3.07 -19.58
C ILE A 6 -5.21 2.01 -18.86
N PRO A 7 -3.86 1.99 -19.02
CA PRO A 7 -3.03 1.06 -18.28
C PRO A 7 -3.23 1.13 -16.75
N VAL A 8 -3.29 2.35 -16.20
CA VAL A 8 -3.48 2.55 -14.75
C VAL A 8 -4.83 2.00 -14.28
N VAL A 9 -5.92 2.32 -14.99
CA VAL A 9 -7.26 1.80 -14.67
C VAL A 9 -7.28 0.26 -14.70
N CYS A 10 -6.67 -0.35 -15.72
CA CYS A 10 -6.59 -1.81 -15.83
C CYS A 10 -5.81 -2.44 -14.68
N ILE A 11 -4.68 -1.85 -14.29
CA ILE A 11 -3.87 -2.34 -13.15
C ILE A 11 -4.66 -2.23 -11.84
N ILE A 12 -5.37 -1.12 -11.62
CA ILE A 12 -6.19 -0.94 -10.41
C ILE A 12 -7.30 -1.99 -10.36
N TYR A 13 -7.99 -2.28 -11.47
CA TYR A 13 -8.98 -3.35 -11.50
C TYR A 13 -8.37 -4.72 -11.22
N ALA A 14 -7.21 -5.03 -11.82
CA ALA A 14 -6.54 -6.31 -11.58
C ALA A 14 -6.20 -6.48 -10.09
N ILE A 15 -5.62 -5.45 -9.45
CA ILE A 15 -5.32 -5.47 -8.02
C ILE A 15 -6.61 -5.62 -7.20
N ALA A 16 -7.65 -4.83 -7.51
CA ALA A 16 -8.92 -4.91 -6.80
C ALA A 16 -9.58 -6.29 -6.89
N ILE A 17 -9.53 -6.94 -8.05
CA ILE A 17 -10.05 -8.31 -8.25
C ILE A 17 -9.24 -9.32 -7.43
N VAL A 18 -7.91 -9.23 -7.45
CA VAL A 18 -7.06 -10.11 -6.63
C VAL A 18 -7.39 -9.96 -5.15
N PHE A 19 -7.50 -8.72 -4.66
CA PHE A 19 -7.86 -8.44 -3.28
C PHE A 19 -9.28 -8.90 -2.94
N LEU A 20 -10.23 -8.81 -3.87
CA LEU A 20 -11.58 -9.31 -3.69
C LEU A 20 -11.57 -10.83 -3.50
N ILE A 21 -10.87 -11.56 -4.38
CA ILE A 21 -10.73 -13.02 -4.27
C ILE A 21 -10.12 -13.40 -2.91
N MET A 22 -9.06 -12.70 -2.48
CA MET A 22 -8.45 -12.94 -1.17
C MET A 22 -9.40 -12.64 -0.01
N THR A 23 -10.18 -11.56 -0.12
CA THR A 23 -11.14 -11.15 0.91
C THR A 23 -12.26 -12.17 1.09
N LEU A 24 -12.77 -12.74 0.00
CA LEU A 24 -13.83 -13.75 0.06
C LEU A 24 -13.40 -15.05 0.75
N ASN A 25 -12.09 -15.30 0.89
CA ASN A 25 -11.55 -16.44 1.64
C ASN A 25 -11.43 -16.18 3.15
N LEU A 26 -11.68 -14.94 3.62
CA LEU A 26 -11.63 -14.60 5.05
C LEU A 26 -12.94 -15.00 5.76
N PRO A 27 -12.93 -15.16 7.10
CA PRO A 27 -14.17 -15.30 7.87
C PRO A 27 -15.08 -14.07 7.70
N GLU A 28 -16.40 -14.26 7.64
CA GLU A 28 -17.37 -13.18 7.33
C GLU A 28 -17.17 -11.92 8.19
N ALA A 29 -16.87 -12.09 9.49
CA ALA A 29 -16.63 -10.98 10.42
C ALA A 29 -15.43 -10.09 10.02
N ALA A 30 -14.44 -10.64 9.30
CA ALA A 30 -13.25 -9.92 8.85
C ALA A 30 -13.39 -9.36 7.42
N GLN A 31 -14.45 -9.71 6.68
CA GLN A 31 -14.63 -9.31 5.29
C GLN A 31 -15.16 -7.89 5.13
N VAL A 32 -15.98 -7.40 6.08
CA VAL A 32 -16.75 -6.16 5.91
C VAL A 32 -15.84 -4.96 5.58
N TYR A 33 -14.75 -4.80 6.32
CA TYR A 33 -13.85 -3.66 6.12
C TYR A 33 -13.15 -3.70 4.74
N PRO A 34 -12.44 -4.78 4.36
CA PRO A 34 -11.86 -4.88 3.02
C PRO A 34 -12.89 -4.77 1.90
N MET A 35 -14.08 -5.37 2.05
CA MET A 35 -15.14 -5.32 1.04
C MET A 35 -15.60 -3.88 0.74
N VAL A 36 -15.77 -3.06 1.78
CA VAL A 36 -16.16 -1.65 1.61
C VAL A 36 -15.08 -0.87 0.86
N LEU A 37 -13.81 -1.07 1.22
CA LEU A 37 -12.69 -0.39 0.56
C LEU A 37 -12.53 -0.81 -0.90
N ILE A 38 -12.59 -2.10 -1.19
CA ILE A 38 -12.48 -2.63 -2.56
C ILE A 38 -13.65 -2.15 -3.42
N SER A 39 -14.88 -2.18 -2.89
CA SER A 39 -16.07 -1.70 -3.60
C SER A 39 -15.96 -0.20 -3.92
N ALA A 40 -15.53 0.62 -2.95
CA ALA A 40 -15.30 2.04 -3.17
C ALA A 40 -14.20 2.30 -4.21
N LEU A 41 -13.09 1.55 -4.16
CA LEU A 41 -12.00 1.64 -5.13
C LEU A 41 -12.49 1.31 -6.55
N ILE A 42 -13.21 0.20 -6.72
CA ILE A 42 -13.80 -0.20 -8.01
C ILE A 42 -14.76 0.87 -8.51
N PHE A 43 -15.63 1.38 -7.65
CA PHE A 43 -16.60 2.41 -8.00
C PHE A 43 -15.92 3.70 -8.50
N VAL A 44 -14.98 4.25 -7.72
CA VAL A 44 -14.27 5.48 -8.08
C VAL A 44 -13.40 5.27 -9.33
N ASN A 45 -12.73 4.13 -9.47
CA ASN A 45 -11.96 3.79 -10.67
C ASN A 45 -12.86 3.71 -11.92
N THR A 46 -14.08 3.19 -11.77
CA THR A 46 -15.08 3.14 -12.85
C THR A 46 -15.56 4.53 -13.24
N LEU A 47 -15.86 5.39 -12.25
CA LEU A 47 -16.20 6.79 -12.51
C LEU A 47 -15.06 7.53 -13.23
N TYR A 48 -13.81 7.27 -12.84
CA TYR A 48 -12.63 7.82 -13.51
C TYR A 48 -12.53 7.38 -14.97
N LEU A 49 -12.74 6.09 -15.24
CA LEU A 49 -12.75 5.54 -16.60
C LEU A 49 -13.85 6.19 -17.46
N ILE A 50 -15.06 6.31 -16.93
CA ILE A 50 -16.19 6.97 -17.61
C ILE A 50 -15.82 8.42 -17.93
N ARG A 51 -15.32 9.17 -16.95
CA ARG A 51 -14.88 10.57 -17.13
C ARG A 51 -13.81 10.69 -18.22
N THR A 52 -12.84 9.78 -18.23
CA THR A 52 -11.75 9.74 -19.21
C THR A 52 -12.30 9.49 -20.61
N PHE A 53 -13.23 8.55 -20.75
CA PHE A 53 -13.88 8.24 -22.02
C PHE A 53 -14.76 9.39 -22.53
N LEU A 54 -15.52 10.04 -21.65
CA LEU A 54 -16.32 11.23 -21.99
C LEU A 54 -15.43 12.37 -22.48
N LYS A 55 -14.31 12.63 -21.80
CA LYS A 55 -13.33 13.63 -22.24
C LYS A 55 -12.71 13.27 -23.60
N TYR A 56 -12.36 12.00 -23.80
CA TYR A 56 -11.86 11.53 -25.09
C TYR A 56 -12.89 11.70 -26.22
N ARG A 57 -14.17 11.44 -25.94
CA ARG A 57 -15.25 11.62 -26.91
C ARG A 57 -15.46 13.09 -27.31
N GLN A 58 -15.16 14.03 -26.42
CA GLN A 58 -15.26 15.46 -26.72
C GLN A 58 -14.04 15.97 -27.50
N ASP A 59 -12.84 15.63 -27.03
CA ASP A 59 -11.61 16.25 -27.53
C ASP A 59 -10.93 15.45 -28.64
N HIS A 60 -11.24 14.15 -28.77
CA HIS A 60 -10.57 13.17 -29.66
C HIS A 60 -9.04 13.18 -29.61
N ARG A 61 -8.46 13.68 -28.51
CA ARG A 61 -7.02 13.83 -28.31
C ARG A 61 -6.49 12.88 -27.25
N ILE A 62 -5.35 12.28 -27.55
CA ILE A 62 -4.55 11.48 -26.63
C ILE A 62 -3.26 12.24 -26.34
N GLU A 63 -3.05 12.61 -25.08
CA GLU A 63 -1.86 13.34 -24.62
C GLU A 63 -0.84 12.36 -24.06
N ASN A 64 0.41 12.43 -24.51
CA ASN A 64 1.51 11.64 -23.96
C ASN A 64 2.06 12.30 -22.69
N ASP A 65 1.60 11.83 -21.54
CA ASP A 65 1.92 12.37 -20.22
C ASP A 65 3.10 11.65 -19.55
N TYR A 66 3.62 10.56 -20.11
CA TYR A 66 4.72 9.81 -19.49
C TYR A 66 5.96 10.65 -19.14
N PRO A 67 6.46 11.56 -20.00
CA PRO A 67 7.60 12.39 -19.63
C PRO A 67 7.34 13.28 -18.41
N ILE A 68 6.07 13.65 -18.18
CA ILE A 68 5.64 14.47 -17.05
C ILE A 68 5.47 13.59 -15.81
N VAL A 69 4.78 12.45 -15.95
CA VAL A 69 4.52 11.51 -14.85
C VAL A 69 5.82 10.95 -14.26
N PHE A 70 6.80 10.64 -15.10
CA PHE A 70 8.10 10.11 -14.67
C PHE A 70 9.15 11.20 -14.45
N SER A 71 8.78 12.48 -14.52
CA SER A 71 9.71 13.57 -14.22
C SER A 71 10.13 13.49 -12.74
N GLY A 72 11.45 13.45 -12.49
CA GLY A 72 12.00 13.31 -11.14
C GLY A 72 11.84 11.91 -10.53
N PHE A 73 11.52 10.89 -11.32
CA PHE A 73 11.46 9.51 -10.82
C PHE A 73 12.81 9.08 -10.22
N LEU A 74 12.78 8.57 -8.98
CA LEU A 74 13.93 8.12 -8.22
C LEU A 74 13.95 6.59 -8.19
N PRO A 75 14.50 5.91 -9.23
CA PRO A 75 14.40 4.46 -9.37
C PRO A 75 15.02 3.71 -8.18
N MET A 76 16.15 4.19 -7.66
CA MET A 76 16.80 3.56 -6.50
C MET A 76 15.92 3.61 -5.25
N GLN A 77 15.21 4.71 -5.02
CA GLN A 77 14.29 4.81 -3.88
C GLN A 77 13.05 3.94 -4.10
N PHE A 78 12.50 3.96 -5.31
CA PHE A 78 11.34 3.17 -5.68
C PHE A 78 11.60 1.66 -5.50
N PHE A 79 12.61 1.11 -6.16
CA PHE A 79 12.95 -0.30 -6.05
C PHE A 79 13.50 -0.66 -4.66
N GLY A 80 14.19 0.27 -3.99
CA GLY A 80 14.62 0.09 -2.61
C GLY A 80 13.45 -0.12 -1.64
N VAL A 81 12.31 0.55 -1.85
CA VAL A 81 11.10 0.31 -1.03
C VAL A 81 10.56 -1.10 -1.26
N PHE A 82 10.46 -1.56 -2.51
CA PHE A 82 10.03 -2.95 -2.77
C PHE A 82 10.93 -3.98 -2.08
N LEU A 83 12.26 -3.78 -2.15
CA LEU A 83 13.21 -4.66 -1.48
C LEU A 83 13.06 -4.59 0.05
N SER A 84 12.81 -3.41 0.61
CA SER A 84 12.58 -3.24 2.04
C SER A 84 11.32 -3.95 2.53
N VAL A 85 10.26 -4.02 1.71
CA VAL A 85 9.05 -4.79 2.02
C VAL A 85 9.35 -6.28 2.05
N ALA A 86 10.09 -6.80 1.07
CA ALA A 86 10.52 -8.20 1.08
C ALA A 86 11.39 -8.51 2.31
N GLY A 87 12.33 -7.62 2.64
CA GLY A 87 13.16 -7.73 3.84
C GLY A 87 12.35 -7.70 5.13
N TYR A 88 11.30 -6.86 5.20
CA TYR A 88 10.38 -6.82 6.33
C TYR A 88 9.63 -8.14 6.53
N LEU A 89 9.14 -8.77 5.47
CA LEU A 89 8.47 -10.08 5.55
C LEU A 89 9.41 -11.17 6.10
N VAL A 90 10.66 -11.19 5.64
CA VAL A 90 11.68 -12.11 6.14
C VAL A 90 12.01 -11.81 7.61
N LEU A 91 12.22 -10.55 7.96
CA LEU A 91 12.55 -10.15 9.32
C LEU A 91 11.42 -10.45 10.31
N MET A 92 10.16 -10.27 9.89
CA MET A 92 8.98 -10.58 10.68
C MET A 92 8.88 -12.08 11.01
N TYR A 93 9.28 -12.95 10.08
CA TYR A 93 9.31 -14.39 10.32
C TYR A 93 10.31 -14.77 11.43
N PHE A 94 11.49 -14.14 11.47
CA PHE A 94 12.53 -14.45 12.47
C PHE A 94 12.39 -13.68 13.78
N CYS A 95 12.18 -12.37 13.71
CA CYS A 95 12.23 -11.46 14.86
C CYS A 95 10.86 -11.03 15.38
N GLY A 96 9.78 -11.45 14.72
CA GLY A 96 8.43 -11.07 15.08
C GLY A 96 8.02 -9.70 14.56
N TYR A 97 6.73 -9.42 14.66
CA TYR A 97 6.09 -8.31 14.00
C TYR A 97 6.52 -6.94 14.53
N TYR A 98 6.62 -6.74 15.85
CA TYR A 98 6.98 -5.44 16.42
C TYR A 98 8.42 -5.03 16.08
N VAL A 99 9.38 -5.94 16.27
CA VAL A 99 10.79 -5.68 15.97
C VAL A 99 10.95 -5.43 14.47
N ALA A 100 10.36 -6.27 13.62
CA ALA A 100 10.42 -6.10 12.19
C ALA A 100 9.81 -4.77 11.73
N THR A 101 8.68 -4.36 12.32
CA THR A 101 7.99 -3.11 11.97
C THR A 101 8.83 -1.90 12.36
N VAL A 102 9.46 -1.90 13.53
CA VAL A 102 10.36 -0.81 13.97
C VAL A 102 11.55 -0.69 13.03
N VAL A 103 12.23 -1.80 12.73
CA VAL A 103 13.39 -1.81 11.83
C VAL A 103 12.99 -1.36 10.42
N TYR A 104 11.88 -1.86 9.91
CA TYR A 104 11.37 -1.51 8.59
C TYR A 104 10.99 -0.03 8.49
N LEU A 105 10.23 0.51 9.45
CA LEU A 105 9.82 1.92 9.44
C LEU A 105 11.04 2.84 9.59
N ALA A 106 11.89 2.58 10.57
CA ALA A 106 13.07 3.41 10.83
C ALA A 106 14.02 3.40 9.63
N GLY A 107 14.29 2.21 9.07
CA GLY A 107 15.18 2.02 7.92
C GLY A 107 14.61 2.63 6.65
N SER A 108 13.33 2.38 6.34
CA SER A 108 12.68 2.92 5.14
C SER A 108 12.61 4.45 5.17
N LEU A 109 12.24 5.04 6.30
CA LEU A 109 12.17 6.51 6.43
C LEU A 109 13.55 7.16 6.35
N MET A 110 14.58 6.52 6.92
CA MET A 110 15.97 6.98 6.79
C MET A 110 16.46 6.87 5.34
N PHE A 111 16.15 5.77 4.64
CA PHE A 111 16.48 5.56 3.23
C PHE A 111 15.79 6.58 2.31
N LEU A 112 14.55 6.96 2.64
CA LEU A 112 13.80 8.04 2.00
C LEU A 112 14.25 9.45 2.43
N LYS A 113 15.32 9.56 3.24
CA LYS A 113 15.92 10.81 3.72
C LYS A 113 14.97 11.69 4.54
N VAL A 114 14.02 11.09 5.24
CA VAL A 114 13.16 11.79 6.20
C VAL A 114 14.01 12.20 7.41
N PRO A 115 13.91 13.45 7.90
CA PRO A 115 14.73 13.89 9.03
C PRO A 115 14.40 13.09 10.29
N VAL A 116 15.45 12.78 11.06
CA VAL A 116 15.41 11.81 12.17
C VAL A 116 14.36 12.14 13.23
N ARG A 117 14.05 13.43 13.43
CA ARG A 117 13.00 13.88 14.38
C ARG A 117 11.63 13.34 14.00
N PHE A 118 11.26 13.47 12.72
CA PHE A 118 9.97 12.96 12.23
C PHE A 118 10.00 11.43 12.12
N ASN A 119 11.14 10.84 11.74
CA ASN A 119 11.29 9.38 11.72
C ASN A 119 11.01 8.77 13.10
N LEU A 120 11.69 9.27 14.15
CA LEU A 120 11.48 8.79 15.52
C LEU A 120 10.03 8.98 15.98
N MET A 121 9.44 10.14 15.70
CA MET A 121 8.03 10.41 16.02
C MET A 121 7.10 9.40 15.33
N THR A 122 7.28 9.15 14.04
CA THR A 122 6.47 8.19 13.28
C THR A 122 6.61 6.77 13.83
N VAL A 123 7.83 6.32 14.12
CA VAL A 123 8.06 4.98 14.70
C VAL A 123 7.35 4.83 16.03
N VAL A 124 7.52 5.79 16.95
CA VAL A 124 6.88 5.73 18.27
C VAL A 124 5.36 5.73 18.15
N VAL A 125 4.79 6.64 17.37
CA VAL A 125 3.34 6.74 17.17
C VAL A 125 2.78 5.47 16.54
N MET A 126 3.45 4.92 15.52
CA MET A 126 2.99 3.70 14.86
C MET A 126 3.02 2.50 15.80
N VAL A 127 4.09 2.31 16.58
CA VAL A 127 4.19 1.21 17.56
C VAL A 127 3.08 1.31 18.61
N VAL A 128 2.86 2.51 19.17
CA VAL A 128 1.80 2.72 20.17
C VAL A 128 0.42 2.46 19.57
N MET A 129 0.13 3.03 18.40
CA MET A 129 -1.15 2.84 17.71
C MET A 129 -1.40 1.35 17.44
N VAL A 130 -0.40 0.64 16.92
CA VAL A 130 -0.50 -0.77 16.60
C VAL A 130 -0.71 -1.61 17.87
N ALA A 131 0.01 -1.33 18.96
CA ALA A 131 -0.18 -2.04 20.22
C ALA A 131 -1.58 -1.83 20.82
N VAL A 132 -2.07 -0.59 20.79
CA VAL A 132 -3.40 -0.25 21.31
C VAL A 132 -4.50 -0.89 20.45
N VAL A 133 -4.42 -0.76 19.13
CA VAL A 133 -5.48 -1.24 18.23
C VAL A 133 -5.41 -2.76 18.07
N PHE A 134 -4.26 -3.32 17.70
CA PHE A 134 -4.19 -4.73 17.33
C PHE A 134 -4.03 -5.65 18.54
N SER A 135 -3.17 -5.31 19.51
CA SER A 135 -2.94 -6.19 20.66
C SER A 135 -3.96 -5.99 21.77
N TYR A 136 -4.29 -4.75 22.13
CA TYR A 136 -5.21 -4.49 23.24
C TYR A 136 -6.68 -4.54 22.82
N PHE A 137 -7.04 -3.82 21.76
CA PHE A 137 -8.45 -3.68 21.34
C PHE A 137 -8.94 -4.89 20.52
N LEU A 138 -8.24 -5.24 19.44
CA LEU A 138 -8.64 -6.33 18.53
C LEU A 138 -8.14 -7.72 18.96
N LYS A 139 -7.19 -7.80 19.90
CA LYS A 139 -6.58 -9.05 20.40
C LYS A 139 -6.09 -9.99 19.29
N VAL A 140 -5.54 -9.43 18.23
CA VAL A 140 -5.02 -10.19 17.09
C VAL A 140 -3.70 -10.85 17.50
N PRO A 141 -3.52 -12.17 17.28
CA PRO A 141 -2.23 -12.81 17.50
C PRO A 141 -1.22 -12.29 16.46
N LEU A 142 -0.19 -11.61 16.95
CA LEU A 142 0.89 -11.10 16.11
C LEU A 142 2.08 -12.07 16.15
N PRO A 143 2.81 -12.26 15.03
CA PRO A 143 3.99 -13.11 15.00
C PRO A 143 5.01 -12.70 16.08
N ALA A 144 5.33 -13.62 16.99
CA ALA A 144 6.39 -13.42 17.98
C ALA A 144 7.78 -13.56 17.35
N GLY A 145 7.88 -14.35 16.27
CA GLY A 145 9.13 -14.66 15.57
C GLY A 145 9.82 -15.88 16.17
N LEU A 146 10.49 -16.66 15.31
CA LEU A 146 11.18 -17.90 15.71
C LEU A 146 12.26 -17.70 16.79
N LEU A 147 12.83 -16.49 16.90
CA LEU A 147 13.86 -16.19 17.89
C LEU A 147 13.32 -16.03 19.32
N PHE A 148 11.99 -15.91 19.46
CA PHE A 148 11.31 -15.66 20.72
C PHE A 148 10.28 -16.76 21.08
N GLU A 149 10.22 -17.83 20.28
CA GLU A 149 9.58 -19.12 20.62
C GLU A 149 10.57 -20.04 21.35
#